data_AF-A0A2S5XB13-F1
#
_entry.id   AF-A0A2S5XB13-F1
#
_cell.length_a   1.000
_cell.length_b   1.000
_cell.length_c   1.000
_cell.angle_alpha   90.00
_cell.angle_beta   90.00
_cell.angle_gamma   90.00
#
_symmetry.space_group_name_H-M   'P 1'
#
loop_
_entity.id
_entity.type
_entity.pdbx_description
1 polymer ?
#
loop_
_entity_poly.entity_id
_entity_poly.type
_entity_poly.pdbx_seq_one_letter_code
_entity_poly.pdbx_strand_id
1 'polypeptide(L)' 'MDLLGLVVMSDAPGKLPRPLRDQMQLASGGFARSWHVPWIESWRIPGSDPSVIPREARRVVDELSALIITPN' A
#
# COMPACT_ATOMS: atom_id res chain seq x y z
N MET A 1 8.51 5.90 -18.64
CA MET A 1 8.61 5.54 -17.20
C MET A 1 7.41 6.21 -16.59
N ASP A 2 6.38 5.43 -16.28
CA ASP A 2 5.05 5.96 -15.98
C ASP A 2 4.74 5.75 -14.50
N LEU A 3 4.23 6.79 -13.85
CA LEU A 3 3.81 6.73 -12.47
C LEU A 3 2.39 6.13 -12.39
N LEU A 4 2.28 4.91 -11.87
CA LEU A 4 1.00 4.18 -11.82
C LEU A 4 0.07 4.62 -10.68
N GLY A 5 0.63 5.18 -9.59
CA GLY A 5 -0.09 5.65 -8.41
C GLY A 5 0.77 5.70 -7.15
N LEU A 6 0.13 5.88 -5.98
CA LEU A 6 0.76 5.95 -4.66
C LEU A 6 0.34 4.78 -3.77
N VAL A 7 1.28 4.09 -3.13
CA VAL A 7 0.99 3.13 -2.06
C VAL A 7 1.47 3.72 -0.74
N VAL A 8 0.56 3.88 0.22
CA VAL A 8 0.85 4.34 1.58
C VAL A 8 0.78 3.14 2.53
N MET A 9 1.82 2.94 3.33
CA MET A 9 1.92 1.81 4.25
C MET A 9 2.05 2.30 5.69
N SER A 10 1.29 1.70 6.62
CA SER A 10 1.45 2.02 8.04
C SER A 10 2.77 1.45 8.58
N ASP A 11 3.47 2.27 9.36
CA ASP A 11 4.75 1.94 9.99
C ASP A 11 4.61 1.35 11.40
N ALA A 12 3.41 1.38 11.97
CA ALA A 12 3.09 0.86 13.29
C ALA A 12 1.62 0.38 13.34
N PRO A 13 1.28 -0.54 14.27
CA PRO A 13 -0.10 -1.00 14.44
C PRO A 13 -1.02 0.10 14.95
N GLY A 14 -2.32 -0.06 14.68
CA GLY A 14 -3.37 0.79 15.21
C GLY A 14 -3.88 1.84 14.22
N LYS A 15 -4.63 2.81 14.75
CA LYS A 15 -5.29 3.85 13.94
C LYS A 15 -4.29 4.95 13.61
N LEU A 16 -4.15 5.25 12.31
CA LEU A 16 -3.33 6.36 11.83
C LEU A 16 -3.77 7.68 12.51
N PRO A 17 -2.91 8.43 13.22
CA PRO A 17 -3.26 9.71 13.85
C PRO A 17 -3.83 10.74 12.87
N ARG A 18 -4.67 11.67 13.37
CA ARG A 18 -5.34 12.67 12.52
C ARG A 18 -4.37 13.48 11.66
N PRO A 19 -3.28 14.05 12.19
CA PRO A 19 -2.37 14.84 11.37
C PRO A 19 -1.76 14.04 10.21
N LEU A 20 -1.44 12.77 10.44
CA LEU A 20 -0.90 11.89 9.40
C LEU A 20 -1.97 11.48 8.38
N ARG A 21 -3.22 11.25 8.80
CA ARG A 21 -4.33 11.01 7.87
C ARG A 21 -4.57 12.20 6.96
N ASP A 22 -4.54 13.41 7.51
CA ASP A 22 -4.78 14.64 6.73
C ASP A 22 -3.67 14.84 5.69
N GLN A 23 -2.41 14.60 6.05
CA GLN A 23 -1.27 14.60 5.11
C GLN A 23 -1.39 13.49 4.06
N MET A 24 -1.79 12.28 4.45
CA MET A 24 -2.02 11.17 3.54
C MET A 24 -3.09 11.51 2.50
N GLN A 25 -4.21 12.12 2.92
CA GLN A 25 -5.27 12.57 2.01
C GLN A 25 -4.78 13.64 1.04
N LEU A 26 -4.03 14.63 1.54
CA LEU A 26 -3.45 15.68 0.71
C LEU A 26 -2.52 15.10 -0.35
N ALA A 27 -1.59 14.22 0.05
CA ALA A 27 -0.66 13.58 -0.87
C ALA A 27 -1.41 12.71 -1.91
N SER A 28 -2.38 11.91 -1.45
CA SER A 28 -3.16 11.01 -2.32
C SER A 28 -3.94 11.76 -3.41
N GLY A 29 -4.37 13.01 -3.15
CA GLY A 29 -5.06 13.85 -4.15
C GLY A 29 -4.20 14.21 -5.36
N GLY A 30 -2.88 14.07 -5.29
CA GLY A 30 -1.96 14.29 -6.40
C GLY A 30 -1.76 13.10 -7.34
N PHE A 31 -2.37 11.95 -7.05
CA PHE A 31 -2.18 10.71 -7.81
C PHE A 31 -3.50 10.19 -8.37
N ALA A 32 -3.47 9.67 -9.59
CA ALA A 32 -4.65 9.07 -10.23
C ALA A 32 -5.21 7.88 -9.43
N ARG A 33 -4.33 7.16 -8.71
CA ARG A 33 -4.66 6.03 -7.85
C ARG A 33 -3.84 6.10 -6.58
N SER A 34 -4.48 5.77 -5.46
CA SER A 34 -3.82 5.65 -4.17
C SER A 34 -4.33 4.42 -3.43
N TRP A 35 -3.43 3.65 -2.83
CA TRP A 35 -3.73 2.48 -2.02
C TRP A 35 -3.21 2.67 -0.60
N HIS A 36 -3.90 2.11 0.38
CA HIS A 36 -3.45 2.07 1.76
C HIS A 36 -3.26 0.62 2.21
N VAL A 37 -2.05 0.31 2.68
CA VAL A 37 -1.73 -0.98 3.31
C VAL A 37 -1.60 -0.75 4.81
N PRO A 38 -2.40 -1.41 5.64
CA PRO A 38 -2.28 -1.28 7.09
C PRO A 38 -0.97 -1.92 7.58
N TRP A 39 -0.72 -1.80 8.87
CA TRP A 39 0.36 -2.54 9.50
C TRP A 39 0.10 -4.05 9.35
N ILE A 40 1.11 -4.77 8.89
CA ILE A 40 1.08 -6.23 8.74
C ILE A 40 2.22 -6.79 9.57
N GLU A 41 1.86 -7.39 10.71
CA GLU A 41 2.79 -7.92 11.70
C GLU A 41 3.76 -8.94 11.08
N SER A 42 3.26 -9.82 10.22
CA SER A 42 4.07 -10.87 9.60
C SER A 42 5.22 -10.33 8.76
N TRP A 43 5.13 -9.12 8.21
CA TRP A 43 6.21 -8.48 7.45
C TRP A 43 7.32 -7.89 8.31
N ARG A 44 7.16 -7.86 9.63
CA ARG A 44 8.11 -7.26 10.58
C ARG A 44 8.90 -8.32 11.33
N ILE A 45 8.45 -9.56 11.24
CA ILE A 45 9.14 -10.73 11.76
C ILE A 45 10.29 -11.06 10.80
N PRO A 46 11.55 -11.12 11.29
CA PRO A 46 12.69 -11.57 10.50
C PRO A 46 12.46 -12.99 9.98
N GLY A 47 12.80 -13.23 8.70
CA GLY A 47 12.63 -14.54 8.07
C GLY A 47 11.22 -14.83 7.55
N SER A 48 10.34 -13.83 7.51
CA SER A 48 9.06 -13.94 6.79
C SER A 48 9.30 -14.20 5.30
N ASP A 49 8.52 -15.13 4.73
CA ASP A 49 8.58 -15.48 3.31
C ASP A 49 7.95 -14.35 2.47
N PRO A 50 8.72 -13.65 1.62
CA PRO A 50 8.20 -12.56 0.80
C PRO A 50 7.20 -13.01 -0.28
N SER A 51 7.14 -14.31 -0.60
CA SER A 51 6.16 -14.85 -1.55
C SER A 51 4.76 -15.00 -0.94
N VAL A 52 4.66 -15.00 0.39
CA VAL A 52 3.39 -15.10 1.11
C VAL A 52 2.77 -13.71 1.20
N ILE A 53 1.71 -13.49 0.41
CA ILE A 53 0.95 -12.25 0.41
C ILE A 53 -0.11 -12.29 1.52
N PRO A 54 0.00 -11.45 2.56
CA PRO A 54 -1.02 -11.36 3.61
C PRO A 54 -2.35 -10.87 3.03
N ARG A 55 -3.44 -11.26 3.69
CA ARG A 55 -4.80 -10.93 3.24
C ARG A 55 -5.01 -9.42 3.10
N GLU A 56 -4.43 -8.65 4.02
CA GLU A 56 -4.49 -7.20 4.08
C GLU A 56 -3.84 -6.53 2.87
N ALA A 57 -2.83 -7.16 2.27
CA ALA A 57 -2.11 -6.67 1.11
C ALA A 57 -2.66 -7.21 -0.23
N ARG A 58 -3.42 -8.32 -0.19
CA ARG A 58 -3.86 -9.05 -1.39
C ARG A 58 -4.54 -8.14 -2.42
N ARG A 59 -5.48 -7.30 -1.96
CA ARG A 59 -6.18 -6.36 -2.84
C ARG A 59 -5.23 -5.42 -3.59
N VAL A 60 -4.25 -4.86 -2.89
CA VAL A 60 -3.28 -3.93 -3.48
C VAL A 60 -2.42 -4.67 -4.51
N VAL A 61 -1.95 -5.88 -4.16
CA VAL A 61 -1.15 -6.70 -5.08
C VAL A 61 -1.94 -7.08 -6.34
N ASP A 62 -3.20 -7.48 -6.20
CA ASP A 62 -4.04 -7.86 -7.34
C ASP A 62 -4.28 -6.67 -8.27
N GLU A 63 -4.62 -5.50 -7.71
CA GLU A 63 -4.84 -4.27 -8.50
C GLU A 63 -3.54 -3.79 -9.18
N LEU A 64 -2.40 -3.83 -8.49
CA LEU A 64 -1.10 -3.48 -9.09
C LEU A 64 -0.70 -4.48 -10.19
N SER A 65 -0.93 -5.77 -9.99
CA SER A 65 -0.61 -6.80 -10.98
C SER A 65 -1.40 -6.59 -12.27
N ALA A 66 -2.70 -6.24 -12.16
CA ALA A 66 -3.53 -5.92 -13.32
C ALA A 66 -3.01 -4.70 -14.10
N LEU A 67 -2.48 -3.69 -13.39
CA LEU A 67 -1.92 -2.48 -14.01
C LEU A 67 -0.57 -2.72 -14.68
N ILE A 68 0.23 -3.66 -14.17
CA ILE A 68 1.54 -3.99 -14.74
C ILE A 68 1.39 -4.89 -15.97
N ILE A 69 0.39 -5.78 -15.98
CA ILE A 69 0.17 -6.74 -17.08
C ILE A 69 -0.55 -6.07 -18.26
N THR A 70 -1.32 -5.01 -18.03
CA THR A 70 -1.96 -4.25 -19.11
C THR A 70 -0.94 -3.26 -19.68
N PRO A 71 -0.48 -3.41 -20.95
CA PRO A 71 0.37 -2.40 -21.57
C PRO A 71 -0.43 -1.11 -21.75
N ASN A 72 0.13 0.03 -21.35
CA ASN A 72 -0.38 1.36 -21.71
C ASN A 72 -0.42 1.55 -23.23
#